data_AF-A0A6P0YYJ5-F1
#
_entry.id   AF-A0A6P0YYJ5-F1
#
_cell.length_a   1.000
_cell.length_b   1.000
_cell.length_c   1.000
_cell.angle_alpha   90.00
_cell.angle_beta   90.00
_cell.angle_gamma   90.00
#
_symmetry.space_group_name_H-M   'P 1'
#
loop_
_entity.id
_entity.type
_entity.pdbx_description
1 polymer ?
#
loop_
_entity_poly.entity_id
_entity_poly.type
_entity_poly.pdbx_seq_one_letter_code
_entity_poly.pdbx_strand_id
1 'polypeptide(L)'
;FYNPDPFERNLLTGGRTPVGNELFYKVLQKGNDFWNAAFFCGSAAVIRKKHIVQVGGIAVETVTEDCHTALRLHSLGYKSVYYDKIMIAGLAPEKFSSYVGQQVRWARGMAQILRLENPLLNPKLKLTIPQRICYFSATSHFFYGYPRLIYAIAPTLFLLFGIRPIEGLGLETLAYALPHILLSLNANYITYKEVRFSFWNEIFEFVMAFQAGYVTLMAIINPNLGSFNVTDKGLTVTKRSFDWESARGLVIVAALVLVSLISVPFWLLLRPEDAEAVIINGLWCIFNLLLLLAAILVALEQPQLRVAHRLPRRLGAIVHSLDQTWSGTTINISETGALIAVNSSLNLPEEVEVELVGDFGKRALLEARIIRATPVEGNLTHLAVDFVEPTQTQLDNLALVIYSDVKEWYSQKRQDVDRPLTSLQFLATSLSRALQEFQPASGSFNRVRKSVSVAAQIYWEGNFYPGEVTKIGVNGLRMELDGSAIYPTLERFKQEKPLVGLLLIQDATEPLPERFLSEVAAVEELPPLESSGEPIRTTALELKFPEKLKRQHIRRIKQLLNAMH
;
A
#
# COMPACT_ATOMS: atom_id res chain seq x y z
N PHE A 1 4.89 9.96 2.61
CA PHE A 1 3.85 9.02 3.07
C PHE A 1 4.45 7.63 3.09
N TYR A 2 4.06 6.76 4.03
CA TYR A 2 4.64 5.42 4.13
C TYR A 2 3.68 4.29 3.73
N ASN A 3 2.40 4.59 3.59
CA ASN A 3 1.44 3.70 2.96
C ASN A 3 1.32 3.98 1.45
N PRO A 4 0.99 2.95 0.66
CA PRO A 4 0.70 3.13 -0.76
C PRO A 4 -0.54 4.00 -0.94
N ASP A 5 -0.48 4.93 -1.89
CA ASP A 5 -1.67 5.68 -2.31
C ASP A 5 -2.60 4.80 -3.15
N PRO A 6 -3.81 5.27 -3.51
CA PRO A 6 -4.73 4.46 -4.30
C PRO A 6 -4.17 4.06 -5.67
N PHE A 7 -3.25 4.81 -6.27
CA PHE A 7 -2.65 4.46 -7.56
C PHE A 7 -1.71 3.28 -7.42
N GLU A 8 -0.79 3.35 -6.45
CA GLU A 8 0.14 2.27 -6.15
C GLU A 8 -0.61 0.99 -5.75
N ARG A 9 -1.58 1.11 -4.85
CA ARG A 9 -2.34 -0.03 -4.35
C ARG A 9 -3.21 -0.64 -5.44
N ASN A 10 -3.99 0.17 -6.15
CA ASN A 10 -5.02 -0.36 -7.04
C ASN A 10 -4.48 -0.85 -8.37
N LEU A 11 -3.38 -0.26 -8.86
CA LEU A 11 -2.66 -0.70 -10.06
C LEU A 11 -1.51 -1.69 -9.76
N LEU A 12 -1.33 -2.02 -8.47
CA LEU A 12 -0.33 -2.96 -7.95
C LEU A 12 1.07 -2.66 -8.48
N THR A 13 1.52 -1.41 -8.34
CA THR A 13 2.82 -0.97 -8.88
C THR A 13 4.00 -1.42 -8.02
N GLY A 14 3.77 -1.76 -6.75
CA GLY A 14 4.76 -2.29 -5.83
C GLY A 14 5.91 -1.32 -5.53
N GLY A 15 5.62 -0.03 -5.37
CA GLY A 15 6.59 1.02 -5.10
C GLY A 15 7.46 1.48 -6.28
N ARG A 16 7.37 0.80 -7.44
CA ARG A 16 8.19 1.12 -8.63
C ARG A 16 7.89 2.50 -9.17
N THR A 17 6.61 2.86 -9.22
CA THR A 17 6.16 4.18 -9.71
C THR A 17 6.20 5.21 -8.59
N PRO A 18 6.67 6.44 -8.84
CA PRO A 18 6.54 7.54 -7.89
C PRO A 18 5.10 7.92 -7.57
N VAL A 19 4.85 8.23 -6.29
CA VAL A 19 3.57 8.78 -5.85
C VAL A 19 3.41 10.23 -6.34
N GLY A 20 2.16 10.66 -6.53
CA GLY A 20 1.86 11.91 -7.24
C GLY A 20 2.47 13.18 -6.65
N ASN A 21 2.74 13.20 -5.34
CA ASN A 21 3.28 14.37 -4.62
C ASN A 21 4.81 14.47 -4.62
N GLU A 22 5.54 13.43 -5.06
CA GLU A 22 7.02 13.46 -5.03
C GLU A 22 7.60 14.54 -5.95
N LEU A 23 7.04 14.74 -7.14
CA LEU A 23 7.42 15.84 -8.03
C LEU A 23 7.35 17.20 -7.32
N PHE A 24 6.28 17.41 -6.57
CA PHE A 24 6.04 18.68 -5.90
C PHE A 24 7.06 18.94 -4.80
N TYR A 25 7.25 18.00 -3.88
CA TYR A 25 8.16 18.21 -2.74
C TYR A 25 9.63 18.12 -3.14
N LYS A 26 10.03 17.17 -4.00
CA LYS A 26 11.44 16.95 -4.31
C LYS A 26 12.00 17.88 -5.38
N VAL A 27 11.14 18.51 -6.19
CA VAL A 27 11.59 19.38 -7.29
C VAL A 27 10.91 20.74 -7.27
N LEU A 28 9.57 20.81 -7.32
CA LEU A 28 8.89 22.10 -7.44
C LEU A 28 9.08 23.00 -6.22
N GLN A 29 8.99 22.47 -4.99
CA GLN A 29 9.21 23.25 -3.78
C GLN A 29 10.64 23.76 -3.66
N LYS A 30 11.65 22.98 -4.11
CA LYS A 30 13.03 23.46 -4.20
C LYS A 30 13.19 24.57 -5.22
N GLY A 31 12.56 24.43 -6.39
CA GLY A 31 12.55 25.48 -7.41
C GLY A 31 11.88 26.75 -6.92
N ASN A 32 10.76 26.62 -6.20
CA ASN A 32 10.07 27.74 -5.58
C ASN A 32 10.91 28.39 -4.47
N ASP A 33 11.65 27.61 -3.68
CA ASP A 33 12.55 28.11 -2.64
C ASP A 33 13.63 29.02 -3.20
N PHE A 34 14.24 28.65 -4.34
CA PHE A 34 15.20 29.48 -5.05
C PHE A 34 14.64 30.89 -5.36
N TRP A 35 13.34 30.99 -5.64
CA TRP A 35 12.64 32.23 -5.93
C TRP A 35 11.93 32.86 -4.71
N ASN A 36 12.22 32.39 -3.49
CA ASN A 36 11.54 32.82 -2.26
C ASN A 36 10.00 32.69 -2.34
N ALA A 37 9.55 31.57 -2.89
CA ALA A 37 8.14 31.28 -3.13
C ALA A 37 7.72 29.90 -2.58
N ALA A 38 8.55 29.25 -1.77
CA ALA A 38 8.20 28.00 -1.11
C ALA A 38 7.07 28.25 -0.10
N PHE A 39 5.88 27.73 -0.40
CA PHE A 39 4.69 28.04 0.38
C PHE A 39 4.34 26.94 1.39
N PHE A 40 3.64 27.35 2.44
CA PHE A 40 3.12 26.49 3.49
C PHE A 40 2.10 25.49 2.90
N CYS A 41 2.26 24.20 3.22
CA CYS A 41 1.48 23.08 2.69
C CYS A 41 0.62 22.38 3.77
N GLY A 42 0.14 23.14 4.75
CA GLY A 42 -0.81 22.69 5.78
C GLY A 42 -0.20 21.92 6.96
N SER A 43 0.94 21.24 6.75
CA SER A 43 1.68 20.52 7.79
C SER A 43 3.18 20.57 7.54
N ALA A 44 3.97 19.99 8.46
CA ALA A 44 5.43 19.89 8.39
C ALA A 44 6.15 21.24 8.18
N ALA A 45 5.61 22.32 8.76
CA ALA A 45 6.14 23.67 8.64
C ALA A 45 6.23 24.35 10.00
N VAL A 46 7.20 25.24 10.15
CA VAL A 46 7.34 26.12 11.31
C VAL A 46 7.18 27.55 10.83
N ILE A 47 6.23 28.28 11.42
CA ILE A 47 5.96 29.67 11.07
C ILE A 47 6.20 30.55 12.29
N ARG A 48 6.86 31.70 12.08
CA ARG A 48 7.09 32.67 13.15
C ARG A 48 5.76 33.30 13.57
N LYS A 49 5.36 33.06 14.82
CA LYS A 49 4.11 33.59 15.42
C LYS A 49 3.90 35.08 15.15
N LYS A 50 4.93 35.91 15.33
CA LYS A 50 4.87 37.37 15.08
C LYS A 50 4.40 37.70 13.66
N HIS A 51 4.91 36.99 12.65
CA HIS A 51 4.57 37.26 11.24
C HIS A 51 3.13 36.82 10.91
N ILE A 52 2.69 35.68 11.45
CA ILE A 52 1.30 35.22 11.29
C ILE A 52 0.31 36.22 11.89
N VAL A 53 0.58 36.74 13.08
CA VAL A 53 -0.28 37.76 13.69
C VAL A 53 -0.35 39.03 12.83
N GLN A 54 0.76 39.42 12.19
CA GLN A 54 0.81 40.60 11.32
C GLN A 54 -0.02 40.47 10.03
N VAL A 55 -0.20 39.25 9.51
CA VAL A 55 -1.08 39.00 8.34
C VAL A 55 -2.54 38.71 8.72
N GLY A 56 -2.90 38.87 10.00
CA GLY A 56 -4.26 38.63 10.50
C GLY A 56 -4.56 37.18 10.88
N GLY A 57 -3.54 36.34 11.06
CA GLY A 57 -3.71 34.92 11.38
C GLY A 57 -3.64 34.02 10.14
N ILE A 58 -4.23 32.83 10.25
CA ILE A 58 -4.41 31.90 9.14
C ILE A 58 -5.51 32.44 8.23
N ALA A 59 -5.27 32.46 6.91
CA ALA A 59 -6.25 32.91 5.92
C ALA A 59 -7.44 31.94 5.84
N VAL A 60 -8.66 32.42 5.99
CA VAL A 60 -9.88 31.58 6.04
C VAL A 60 -10.81 31.78 4.84
N GLU A 61 -10.42 32.65 3.92
CA GLU A 61 -11.20 33.02 2.75
C GLU A 61 -11.21 31.93 1.66
N THR A 62 -10.26 31.00 1.72
CA THR A 62 -10.15 29.87 0.78
C THR A 62 -10.00 28.57 1.54
N VAL A 63 -10.35 27.45 0.91
CA VAL A 63 -10.22 26.11 1.50
C VAL A 63 -8.78 25.57 1.54
N THR A 64 -7.84 26.35 0.99
CA THR A 64 -6.39 26.12 1.04
C THR A 64 -5.76 27.25 1.84
N GLU A 65 -6.10 27.29 3.13
CA GLU A 65 -5.68 28.31 4.08
C GLU A 65 -4.17 28.43 4.15
N ASP A 66 -3.48 27.33 3.93
CA ASP A 66 -2.05 27.16 4.01
C ASP A 66 -1.29 27.99 2.95
N CYS A 67 -1.57 27.72 1.67
CA CYS A 67 -0.99 28.42 0.53
C CYS A 67 -1.40 29.91 0.55
N HIS A 68 -2.65 30.20 0.91
CA HIS A 68 -3.16 31.57 0.99
C HIS A 68 -2.45 32.38 2.09
N THR A 69 -2.21 31.76 3.25
CA THR A 69 -1.42 32.39 4.33
C THR A 69 0.01 32.67 3.88
N ALA A 70 0.65 31.73 3.18
CA ALA A 70 1.99 31.94 2.65
C ALA A 70 2.05 33.09 1.64
N LEU A 71 1.05 33.19 0.75
CA LEU A 71 0.93 34.31 -0.21
C LEU A 71 0.89 35.66 0.52
N ARG A 72 0.11 35.77 1.61
CA ARG A 72 0.05 36.99 2.43
C ARG A 72 1.39 37.33 3.07
N LEU A 73 2.07 36.33 3.62
CA LEU A 73 3.40 36.51 4.22
C LEU A 73 4.42 37.00 3.19
N HIS A 74 4.46 36.38 2.00
CA HIS A 74 5.35 36.82 0.93
C HIS A 74 4.98 38.21 0.39
N SER A 75 3.69 38.54 0.34
CA SER A 75 3.21 39.89 -0.03
C SER A 75 3.62 40.97 0.98
N LEU A 76 3.86 40.61 2.25
CA LEU A 76 4.46 41.51 3.24
C LEU A 76 6.01 41.54 3.19
N GLY A 77 6.63 40.80 2.27
CA GLY A 77 8.09 40.76 2.11
C GLY A 77 8.80 39.77 3.02
N TYR A 78 8.09 38.88 3.72
CA TYR A 78 8.74 37.80 4.46
C TYR A 78 9.38 36.78 3.53
N LYS A 79 10.28 35.97 4.09
CA LYS A 79 11.00 34.91 3.38
C LYS A 79 10.58 33.53 3.87
N SER A 80 10.54 32.59 2.95
CA SER A 80 10.37 31.15 3.21
C SER A 80 11.69 30.41 3.03
N VAL A 81 11.82 29.24 3.66
CA VAL A 81 12.90 28.29 3.40
C VAL A 81 12.30 26.89 3.31
N TYR A 82 12.58 26.17 2.22
CA TYR A 82 12.24 24.77 2.05
C TYR A 82 13.43 23.88 2.43
N TYR A 83 13.29 23.13 3.51
CA TYR A 83 14.31 22.16 3.94
C TYR A 83 13.95 20.76 3.43
N ASP A 84 14.63 20.32 2.37
CA ASP A 84 14.42 19.02 1.72
C ASP A 84 15.00 17.86 2.53
N LYS A 85 14.40 17.59 3.68
CA LYS A 85 14.65 16.38 4.48
C LYS A 85 13.34 15.78 4.95
N ILE A 86 13.25 14.46 4.85
CA ILE A 86 12.08 13.70 5.29
C ILE A 86 12.10 13.67 6.83
N MET A 87 11.30 14.53 7.45
CA MET A 87 11.18 14.63 8.92
C MET A 87 9.78 14.25 9.41
N ILE A 88 8.88 13.87 8.50
CA ILE A 88 7.51 13.49 8.82
C ILE A 88 7.12 12.21 8.10
N ALA A 89 6.38 11.34 8.80
CA ALA A 89 5.81 10.11 8.27
C ALA A 89 4.29 10.20 8.35
N GLY A 90 3.66 10.72 7.28
CA GLY A 90 2.20 10.80 7.19
C GLY A 90 1.58 9.58 6.50
N LEU A 91 0.25 9.50 6.54
CA LEU A 91 -0.57 8.58 5.77
C LEU A 91 -1.17 9.26 4.52
N ALA A 92 -1.06 8.61 3.37
CA ALA A 92 -1.81 8.90 2.15
C ALA A 92 -3.26 8.42 2.29
N PRO A 93 -4.21 8.97 1.52
CA PRO A 93 -5.60 8.53 1.55
C PRO A 93 -5.72 7.03 1.26
N GLU A 94 -6.44 6.31 2.13
CA GLU A 94 -6.63 4.87 1.94
C GLU A 94 -7.61 4.57 0.81
N LYS A 95 -8.70 5.32 0.66
CA LYS A 95 -9.68 5.09 -0.40
C LYS A 95 -9.47 6.00 -1.59
N PHE A 96 -9.89 5.51 -2.76
CA PHE A 96 -9.89 6.33 -3.98
C PHE A 96 -10.81 7.55 -3.83
N SER A 97 -12.02 7.36 -3.30
CA SER A 97 -12.96 8.45 -2.99
C SER A 97 -12.36 9.50 -2.05
N SER A 98 -11.58 9.08 -1.05
CA SER A 98 -10.89 9.98 -0.11
C SER A 98 -9.77 10.77 -0.81
N TYR A 99 -9.04 10.14 -1.72
CA TYR A 99 -8.07 10.82 -2.57
C TYR A 99 -8.75 11.88 -3.45
N VAL A 100 -9.85 11.52 -4.13
CA VAL A 100 -10.63 12.44 -4.96
C VAL A 100 -11.12 13.63 -4.13
N GLY A 101 -11.70 13.38 -2.94
CA GLY A 101 -12.16 14.43 -2.04
C GLY A 101 -11.05 15.38 -1.58
N GLN A 102 -9.84 14.86 -1.33
CA GLN A 102 -8.68 15.68 -1.00
C GLN A 102 -8.25 16.56 -2.19
N GLN A 103 -8.10 15.97 -3.38
CA GLN A 103 -7.67 16.70 -4.57
C GLN A 103 -8.70 17.74 -5.02
N VAL A 104 -9.99 17.46 -4.90
CA VAL A 104 -11.08 18.41 -5.17
C VAL A 104 -10.94 19.65 -4.28
N ARG A 105 -10.63 19.48 -3.00
CA ARG A 105 -10.40 20.62 -2.09
C ARG A 105 -9.22 21.46 -2.54
N TRP A 106 -8.10 20.83 -2.87
CA TRP A 106 -6.91 21.54 -3.33
C TRP A 106 -7.17 22.28 -4.64
N ALA A 107 -7.82 21.64 -5.60
CA ALA A 107 -8.21 22.24 -6.87
C ALA A 107 -9.10 23.47 -6.68
N ARG A 108 -10.13 23.34 -5.83
CA ARG A 108 -11.03 24.45 -5.49
C ARG A 108 -10.28 25.59 -4.82
N GLY A 109 -9.49 25.32 -3.78
CA GLY A 109 -8.79 26.34 -3.01
C GLY A 109 -7.77 27.11 -3.85
N MET A 110 -6.98 26.40 -4.66
CA MET A 110 -6.03 27.04 -5.59
C MET A 110 -6.74 27.94 -6.61
N ALA A 111 -7.88 27.50 -7.17
CA ALA A 111 -8.68 28.33 -8.06
C ALA A 111 -9.36 29.52 -7.35
N GLN A 112 -9.76 29.37 -6.09
CA GLN A 112 -10.25 30.49 -5.27
C GLN A 112 -9.14 31.53 -5.04
N ILE A 113 -7.91 31.12 -4.71
CA ILE A 113 -6.77 32.04 -4.59
C ILE A 113 -6.53 32.74 -5.92
N LEU A 114 -6.52 32.02 -7.04
CA LEU A 114 -6.36 32.63 -8.38
C LEU A 114 -7.42 33.70 -8.63
N ARG A 115 -8.69 33.41 -8.30
CA ARG A 115 -9.82 34.32 -8.51
C ARG A 115 -9.77 35.55 -7.61
N LEU A 116 -9.53 35.37 -6.32
CA LEU A 116 -9.61 36.42 -5.31
C LEU A 116 -8.36 37.29 -5.30
N GLU A 117 -7.19 36.66 -5.35
CA GLU A 117 -5.91 37.33 -5.16
C GLU A 117 -5.23 37.67 -6.48
N ASN A 118 -5.49 36.91 -7.55
CA ASN A 118 -4.83 37.04 -8.86
C ASN A 118 -3.31 37.32 -8.73
N PRO A 119 -2.51 36.29 -8.33
CA PRO A 119 -1.10 36.49 -7.99
C PRO A 119 -0.28 37.15 -9.10
N LEU A 120 -0.66 36.91 -10.37
CA LEU A 120 0.07 37.43 -11.52
C LEU A 120 -0.09 38.94 -11.70
N LEU A 121 -1.32 39.46 -11.59
CA LEU A 121 -1.63 40.83 -12.03
C LEU A 121 -2.07 41.76 -10.91
N ASN A 122 -2.38 41.26 -9.71
CA ASN A 122 -2.87 42.12 -8.64
C ASN A 122 -1.75 43.05 -8.12
N PRO A 123 -1.92 44.39 -8.25
CA PRO A 123 -0.90 45.35 -7.83
C PRO A 123 -0.82 45.50 -6.30
N LYS A 124 -1.85 45.06 -5.56
CA LYS A 124 -1.84 45.10 -4.08
C LYS A 124 -0.88 44.07 -3.47
N LEU A 125 -0.60 42.99 -4.21
CA LEU A 125 0.36 41.98 -3.79
C LEU A 125 1.78 42.49 -4.04
N LYS A 126 2.58 42.71 -2.99
CA LYS A 126 3.96 43.19 -3.14
C LYS A 126 4.93 42.02 -3.37
N LEU A 127 4.66 41.27 -4.43
CA LEU A 127 5.45 40.11 -4.84
C LEU A 127 6.45 40.49 -5.95
N THR A 128 7.62 39.86 -5.91
CA THR A 128 8.59 39.90 -7.02
C THR A 128 8.05 39.16 -8.24
N ILE A 129 8.56 39.47 -9.43
CA ILE A 129 8.13 38.79 -10.67
C ILE A 129 8.27 37.25 -10.58
N PRO A 130 9.40 36.69 -10.09
CA PRO A 130 9.51 35.24 -9.91
C PRO A 130 8.46 34.67 -8.95
N GLN A 131 8.19 35.32 -7.81
CA GLN A 131 7.14 34.88 -6.89
C GLN A 131 5.76 34.90 -7.55
N ARG A 132 5.45 35.91 -8.36
CA ARG A 132 4.19 35.99 -9.11
C ARG A 132 4.03 34.80 -10.06
N ILE A 133 5.10 34.43 -10.77
CA ILE A 133 5.11 33.28 -11.68
C ILE A 133 4.93 31.97 -10.90
N CYS A 134 5.64 31.78 -9.79
CA CYS A 134 5.51 30.59 -8.93
C CYS A 134 4.08 30.44 -8.39
N TYR A 135 3.50 31.51 -7.83
CA TYR A 135 2.13 31.47 -7.31
C TYR A 135 1.09 31.33 -8.42
N PHE A 136 1.29 31.96 -9.58
CA PHE A 136 0.41 31.77 -10.73
C PHE A 136 0.43 30.30 -11.18
N SER A 137 1.62 29.72 -11.36
CA SER A 137 1.77 28.31 -11.72
C SER A 137 1.10 27.36 -10.72
N ALA A 138 1.28 27.60 -9.41
CA ALA A 138 0.64 26.79 -8.37
C ALA A 138 -0.90 26.92 -8.39
N THR A 139 -1.41 28.15 -8.50
CA THR A 139 -2.86 28.43 -8.44
C THR A 139 -3.59 28.05 -9.74
N SER A 140 -2.90 28.03 -10.88
CA SER A 140 -3.45 27.59 -12.16
C SER A 140 -3.28 26.10 -12.44
N HIS A 141 -2.52 25.36 -11.61
CA HIS A 141 -2.14 23.97 -11.90
C HIS A 141 -3.36 23.06 -12.15
N PHE A 142 -4.40 23.15 -11.31
CA PHE A 142 -5.56 22.25 -11.36
C PHE A 142 -6.51 22.50 -12.55
N PHE A 143 -6.25 23.50 -13.40
CA PHE A 143 -7.05 23.77 -14.60
C PHE A 143 -6.81 22.78 -15.74
N TYR A 144 -5.98 21.74 -15.53
CA TYR A 144 -5.77 20.66 -16.50
C TYR A 144 -7.03 19.84 -16.79
N GLY A 145 -8.06 19.89 -15.95
CA GLY A 145 -9.21 19.00 -16.01
C GLY A 145 -9.91 18.95 -17.37
N TYR A 146 -10.44 20.09 -17.86
CA TYR A 146 -11.07 20.14 -19.18
C TYR A 146 -10.11 19.97 -20.35
N PRO A 147 -8.91 20.59 -20.38
CA PRO A 147 -7.91 20.30 -21.40
C PRO A 147 -7.61 18.80 -21.56
N ARG A 148 -7.49 18.07 -20.45
CA ARG A 148 -7.24 16.62 -20.46
C ARG A 148 -8.41 15.83 -21.07
N LEU A 149 -9.65 16.24 -20.80
CA LEU A 149 -10.84 15.64 -21.43
C LEU A 149 -10.92 15.95 -22.94
N ILE A 150 -10.57 17.17 -23.35
CA ILE A 150 -10.58 17.57 -24.76
C ILE A 150 -9.60 16.71 -25.57
N TYR A 151 -8.43 16.35 -25.03
CA TYR A 151 -7.50 15.45 -25.71
C TYR A 151 -8.09 14.05 -25.97
N ALA A 152 -8.98 13.56 -25.11
CA ALA A 152 -9.69 12.30 -25.34
C ALA A 152 -10.87 12.47 -26.30
N ILE A 153 -11.60 13.59 -26.24
CA ILE A 153 -12.84 13.81 -27.01
C ILE A 153 -12.56 14.26 -28.45
N ALA A 154 -11.58 15.13 -28.69
CA ALA A 154 -11.28 15.70 -30.00
C ALA A 154 -11.16 14.66 -31.13
N PRO A 155 -10.36 13.57 -30.99
CA PRO A 155 -10.28 12.56 -32.05
C PRO A 155 -11.58 11.77 -32.24
N THR A 156 -12.38 11.62 -31.18
CA THR A 156 -13.68 10.92 -31.27
C THR A 156 -14.72 11.72 -32.06
N LEU A 157 -14.66 13.05 -32.01
CA LEU A 157 -15.57 13.92 -32.78
C LEU A 157 -15.37 13.72 -34.29
N PHE A 158 -14.12 13.57 -34.72
CA PHE A 158 -13.80 13.24 -36.10
C PHE A 158 -14.29 11.84 -36.47
N LEU A 159 -13.91 10.81 -35.69
CA LEU A 159 -14.22 9.42 -36.03
C LEU A 159 -15.72 9.11 -35.99
N LEU A 160 -16.51 9.79 -35.16
CA LEU A 160 -17.95 9.55 -35.05
C LEU A 160 -18.80 10.46 -35.94
N PHE A 161 -18.42 11.73 -36.08
CA PHE A 161 -19.27 12.74 -36.72
C PHE A 161 -18.64 13.40 -37.95
N GLY A 162 -17.39 13.08 -38.28
CA GLY A 162 -16.64 13.74 -39.35
C GLY A 162 -16.33 15.21 -39.06
N ILE A 163 -16.50 15.67 -37.83
CA ILE A 163 -16.14 17.03 -37.41
C ILE A 163 -14.61 17.12 -37.42
N ARG A 164 -14.04 18.17 -38.01
CA ARG A 164 -12.59 18.38 -38.10
C ARG A 164 -12.18 19.54 -37.18
N PRO A 165 -11.82 19.28 -35.90
CA PRO A 165 -11.40 20.35 -34.98
C PRO A 165 -10.08 21.00 -35.40
N ILE A 166 -9.23 20.25 -36.11
CA ILE A 166 -7.95 20.70 -36.63
C ILE A 166 -7.99 20.47 -38.15
N GLU A 167 -7.96 21.55 -38.91
CA GLU A 167 -7.77 21.49 -40.36
C GLU A 167 -6.27 21.33 -40.65
N GLY A 168 -5.88 20.34 -41.44
CA GLY A 168 -4.46 20.06 -41.71
C GLY A 168 -4.23 18.96 -42.75
N LEU A 169 -3.00 18.95 -43.29
CA LEU A 169 -2.52 18.11 -44.39
C LEU A 169 -2.19 16.66 -43.96
N GLY A 170 -3.08 16.03 -43.20
CA GLY A 170 -2.91 14.63 -42.79
C GLY A 170 -1.57 14.38 -42.06
N LEU A 171 -0.71 13.54 -42.65
CA LEU A 171 0.60 13.16 -42.10
C LEU A 171 1.57 14.34 -41.90
N GLU A 172 1.46 15.43 -42.66
CA GLU A 172 2.32 16.60 -42.50
C GLU A 172 2.21 17.24 -41.11
N THR A 173 1.05 17.09 -40.45
CA THR A 173 0.84 17.55 -39.07
C THR A 173 1.86 16.91 -38.10
N LEU A 174 2.30 15.67 -38.39
CA LEU A 174 3.29 14.98 -37.57
C LEU A 174 4.67 15.64 -37.67
N ALA A 175 5.00 16.35 -38.75
CA ALA A 175 6.26 17.08 -38.88
C ALA A 175 6.39 18.20 -37.83
N TYR A 176 5.26 18.73 -37.34
CA TYR A 176 5.23 19.72 -36.26
C TYR A 176 4.98 19.07 -34.89
N ALA A 177 4.03 18.14 -34.83
CA ALA A 177 3.63 17.51 -33.57
C ALA A 177 4.73 16.63 -32.98
N LEU A 178 5.40 15.81 -33.81
CA LEU A 178 6.37 14.84 -33.31
C LEU A 178 7.61 15.50 -32.70
N PRO A 179 8.27 16.50 -33.32
CA PRO A 179 9.37 17.22 -32.67
C PRO A 179 8.95 17.88 -31.36
N HIS A 180 7.76 18.49 -31.32
CA HIS A 180 7.24 19.12 -30.11
C HIS A 180 7.04 18.10 -28.96
N ILE A 181 6.41 16.96 -29.27
CA ILE A 181 6.20 15.87 -28.30
C ILE A 181 7.54 15.33 -27.80
N LEU A 182 8.48 15.03 -28.71
CA LEU A 182 9.78 14.49 -28.35
C LEU A 182 10.59 15.46 -27.49
N LEU A 183 10.63 16.74 -27.83
CA LEU A 183 11.32 17.76 -27.05
C LEU A 183 10.69 17.93 -25.66
N SER A 184 9.36 17.95 -25.59
CA SER A 184 8.63 18.08 -24.32
C SER A 184 8.85 16.86 -23.41
N LEU A 185 8.79 15.64 -23.97
CA LEU A 185 9.09 14.41 -23.24
C LEU A 185 10.53 14.38 -22.72
N ASN A 186 11.50 14.80 -23.55
CA ASN A 186 12.91 14.86 -23.13
C ASN A 186 13.14 15.92 -22.05
N ALA A 187 12.52 17.10 -22.15
CA ALA A 187 12.62 18.13 -21.12
C ALA A 187 12.07 17.64 -19.78
N ASN A 188 10.90 16.98 -19.79
CA ASN A 188 10.31 16.38 -18.60
C ASN A 188 11.17 15.25 -18.03
N TYR A 189 11.71 14.39 -18.90
CA TYR A 189 12.59 13.30 -18.51
C TYR A 189 13.86 13.82 -17.81
N ILE A 190 14.55 14.80 -18.39
CA ILE A 190 15.77 15.36 -17.81
C ILE A 190 15.49 15.97 -16.43
N THR A 191 14.35 16.65 -16.28
CA THR A 191 14.04 17.39 -15.06
C THR A 191 13.50 16.49 -13.94
N TYR A 192 12.73 15.44 -14.26
CA TYR A 192 11.90 14.74 -13.26
C TYR A 192 11.95 13.20 -13.28
N LYS A 193 12.86 12.57 -14.05
CA LYS A 193 12.96 11.08 -14.19
C LYS A 193 12.99 10.26 -12.89
N GLU A 194 13.38 10.85 -11.76
CA GLU A 194 13.44 10.17 -10.45
C GLU A 194 12.14 10.29 -9.64
N VAL A 195 11.22 11.18 -10.04
CA VAL A 195 10.07 11.57 -9.21
C VAL A 195 8.75 11.63 -9.98
N ARG A 196 8.81 11.55 -11.31
CA ARG A 196 7.65 11.48 -12.19
C ARG A 196 8.01 10.64 -13.41
N PHE A 197 7.36 9.49 -13.55
CA PHE A 197 7.60 8.61 -14.68
C PHE A 197 6.75 9.00 -15.88
N SER A 198 7.25 8.71 -17.08
CA SER A 198 6.57 9.03 -18.34
C SER A 198 5.18 8.39 -18.39
N PHE A 199 4.19 9.12 -18.91
CA PHE A 199 2.79 8.72 -19.06
C PHE A 199 1.99 8.60 -17.75
N TRP A 200 2.64 8.57 -16.59
CA TRP A 200 1.94 8.50 -15.30
C TRP A 200 1.26 9.80 -14.92
N ASN A 201 1.81 10.95 -15.33
CA ASN A 201 1.17 12.25 -15.13
C ASN A 201 -0.22 12.31 -15.76
N GLU A 202 -0.34 11.77 -16.97
CA GLU A 202 -1.57 11.68 -17.73
C GLU A 202 -2.63 10.88 -16.96
N ILE A 203 -2.24 9.80 -16.27
CA ILE A 203 -3.15 8.99 -15.46
C ILE A 203 -3.62 9.79 -14.25
N PHE A 204 -2.70 10.43 -13.50
CA PHE A 204 -3.05 11.27 -12.36
C PHE A 204 -4.05 12.36 -12.76
N GLU A 205 -3.85 12.97 -13.92
CA GLU A 205 -4.74 14.00 -14.44
C GLU A 205 -6.06 13.44 -14.97
N PHE A 206 -6.06 12.33 -15.72
CA PHE A 206 -7.29 11.70 -16.21
C PHE A 206 -8.21 11.32 -15.05
N VAL A 207 -7.65 10.68 -14.02
CA VAL A 207 -8.38 10.29 -12.81
C VAL A 207 -9.17 11.46 -12.20
N MET A 208 -8.63 12.67 -12.28
CA MET A 208 -9.21 13.88 -11.69
C MET A 208 -9.91 14.79 -12.71
N ALA A 209 -9.92 14.44 -14.00
CA ALA A 209 -10.17 15.42 -15.06
C ALA A 209 -11.56 16.09 -14.97
N PHE A 210 -12.61 15.30 -14.70
CA PHE A 210 -13.97 15.82 -14.51
C PHE A 210 -14.10 16.66 -13.25
N GLN A 211 -13.63 16.11 -12.13
CA GLN A 211 -13.76 16.71 -10.82
C GLN A 211 -12.97 18.02 -10.75
N ALA A 212 -11.71 18.02 -11.16
CA ALA A 212 -10.85 19.19 -11.22
C ALA A 212 -11.40 20.24 -12.18
N GLY A 213 -11.84 19.85 -13.38
CA GLY A 213 -12.43 20.77 -14.36
C GLY A 213 -13.68 21.47 -13.79
N TYR A 214 -14.61 20.70 -13.22
CA TYR A 214 -15.83 21.25 -12.65
C TYR A 214 -15.55 22.23 -11.49
N VAL A 215 -14.74 21.82 -10.50
CA VAL A 215 -14.56 22.63 -9.29
C VAL A 215 -13.71 23.87 -9.51
N THR A 216 -12.72 23.80 -10.41
CA THR A 216 -11.92 24.98 -10.78
C THR A 216 -12.75 26.00 -11.56
N LEU A 217 -13.59 25.54 -12.49
CA LEU A 217 -14.51 26.42 -13.23
C LEU A 217 -15.53 27.09 -12.29
N MET A 218 -16.14 26.32 -11.39
CA MET A 218 -17.08 26.86 -10.42
C MET A 218 -16.41 27.89 -9.49
N ALA A 219 -15.18 27.63 -9.03
CA ALA A 219 -14.45 28.57 -8.18
C ALA A 219 -14.14 29.91 -8.87
N ILE A 220 -13.90 29.92 -10.18
CA ILE A 220 -13.71 31.15 -10.96
C ILE A 220 -15.03 31.92 -11.13
N ILE A 221 -16.14 31.22 -11.40
CA ILE A 221 -17.47 31.83 -11.57
C ILE A 221 -17.96 32.40 -10.24
N ASN A 222 -17.96 31.58 -9.19
CA ASN A 222 -18.32 31.99 -7.83
C ASN A 222 -17.52 31.18 -6.80
N PRO A 223 -16.52 31.79 -6.13
CA PRO A 223 -15.65 31.09 -5.18
C PRO A 223 -16.40 30.54 -3.96
N ASN A 224 -17.58 31.07 -3.65
CA ASN A 224 -18.37 30.64 -2.49
C ASN A 224 -19.30 29.45 -2.80
N LEU A 225 -19.44 29.02 -4.06
CA LEU A 225 -20.30 27.89 -4.43
C LEU A 225 -19.67 26.54 -4.07
N GLY A 226 -20.49 25.67 -3.48
CA GLY A 226 -20.15 24.31 -3.08
C GLY A 226 -19.94 24.17 -1.58
N SER A 227 -20.56 23.16 -0.98
CA SER A 227 -20.28 22.73 0.40
C SER A 227 -19.17 21.68 0.40
N PHE A 228 -18.45 21.60 1.52
CA PHE A 228 -17.50 20.52 1.78
C PHE A 228 -18.14 19.55 2.76
N ASN A 229 -18.35 18.30 2.32
CA ASN A 229 -18.61 17.22 3.25
C ASN A 229 -17.28 16.60 3.68
N VAL A 230 -17.05 16.54 4.99
CA VAL A 230 -15.95 15.78 5.57
C VAL A 230 -16.18 14.32 5.18
N THR A 231 -15.31 13.78 4.34
CA THR A 231 -15.34 12.36 3.98
C THR A 231 -15.02 11.53 5.22
N ASP A 232 -15.80 10.49 5.49
CA ASP A 232 -15.58 9.60 6.63
C ASP A 232 -14.16 9.04 6.58
N LYS A 233 -13.36 9.40 7.60
CA LYS A 233 -12.02 8.87 7.78
C LYS A 233 -12.13 7.49 8.43
N GLY A 234 -11.98 6.45 7.61
CA GLY A 234 -11.80 5.10 8.10
C GLY A 234 -12.85 4.15 7.58
N LEU A 235 -12.52 3.44 6.51
CA LEU A 235 -13.19 2.22 6.13
C LEU A 235 -12.12 1.32 5.53
N THR A 236 -11.64 0.35 6.30
CA THR A 236 -10.78 -0.72 5.79
C THR A 236 -11.49 -1.41 4.62
N VAL A 237 -10.83 -1.46 3.47
CA VAL A 237 -11.34 -2.14 2.27
C VAL A 237 -11.09 -3.63 2.48
N THR A 238 -12.05 -4.35 3.06
CA THR A 238 -11.89 -5.79 3.32
C THR A 238 -12.10 -6.64 2.06
N LYS A 239 -12.82 -6.11 1.07
CA LYS A 239 -13.13 -6.78 -0.21
C LYS A 239 -12.90 -5.83 -1.37
N ARG A 240 -12.59 -6.39 -2.54
CA ARG A 240 -12.46 -5.62 -3.79
C ARG A 240 -13.79 -4.92 -4.09
N SER A 241 -13.74 -3.63 -4.38
CA SER A 241 -14.91 -2.81 -4.72
C SER A 241 -14.56 -1.79 -5.79
N PHE A 242 -15.54 -1.38 -6.58
CA PHE A 242 -15.35 -0.37 -7.63
C PHE A 242 -16.07 0.93 -7.25
N ASP A 243 -15.35 2.06 -7.23
CA ASP A 243 -15.92 3.38 -6.96
C ASP A 243 -16.58 3.97 -8.23
N TRP A 244 -17.86 3.64 -8.41
CA TRP A 244 -18.63 4.10 -9.57
C TRP A 244 -18.89 5.61 -9.57
N GLU A 245 -19.04 6.22 -8.40
CA GLU A 245 -19.37 7.64 -8.27
C GLU A 245 -18.22 8.51 -8.81
N SER A 246 -16.99 8.17 -8.41
CA SER A 246 -15.80 8.89 -8.85
C SER A 246 -15.43 8.58 -10.31
N ALA A 247 -15.69 7.36 -10.81
CA ALA A 247 -15.23 6.92 -12.14
C ALA A 247 -16.24 7.17 -13.29
N ARG A 248 -17.53 7.43 -13.01
CA ARG A 248 -18.60 7.49 -14.02
C ARG A 248 -18.28 8.35 -15.25
N GLY A 249 -17.68 9.52 -15.05
CA GLY A 249 -17.34 10.44 -16.14
C GLY A 249 -16.30 9.84 -17.08
N LEU A 250 -15.27 9.21 -16.51
CA LEU A 250 -14.21 8.56 -17.28
C LEU A 250 -14.72 7.33 -18.03
N VAL A 251 -15.62 6.57 -17.42
CA VAL A 251 -16.27 5.42 -18.09
C VAL A 251 -17.05 5.88 -19.32
N ILE A 252 -17.79 6.99 -19.24
CA ILE A 252 -18.52 7.55 -20.39
C ILE A 252 -17.55 7.95 -21.51
N VAL A 253 -16.46 8.64 -21.17
CA VAL A 253 -15.44 9.05 -22.17
C VAL A 253 -14.75 7.82 -22.78
N ALA A 254 -14.38 6.83 -21.97
CA ALA A 254 -13.78 5.59 -22.47
C ALA A 254 -14.73 4.83 -23.40
N ALA A 255 -16.02 4.78 -23.09
CA ALA A 255 -17.03 4.19 -23.97
C ALA A 255 -17.14 4.96 -25.29
N LEU A 256 -17.14 6.29 -25.26
CA LEU A 256 -17.15 7.11 -26.47
C LEU A 256 -15.91 6.86 -27.34
N VAL A 257 -14.72 6.80 -26.74
CA VAL A 257 -13.47 6.47 -27.44
C VAL A 257 -13.54 5.07 -28.05
N LEU A 258 -14.05 4.08 -27.31
CA LEU A 258 -14.20 2.71 -27.80
C LEU A 258 -15.14 2.64 -29.01
N VAL A 259 -16.30 3.29 -28.94
CA VAL A 259 -17.26 3.35 -30.06
C VAL A 259 -16.64 4.05 -31.27
N SER A 260 -15.83 5.10 -31.05
CA SER A 260 -15.12 5.79 -32.13
C SER A 260 -14.09 4.91 -32.82
N LEU A 261 -13.44 3.98 -32.11
CA LEU A 261 -12.49 3.06 -32.73
C LEU A 261 -13.19 2.01 -33.60
N ILE A 262 -14.44 1.65 -33.29
CA ILE A 262 -15.25 0.75 -34.11
C ILE A 262 -15.57 1.38 -35.46
N SER A 263 -15.62 2.72 -35.58
CA SER A 263 -15.89 3.38 -36.87
C SER A 263 -14.69 3.38 -37.83
N VAL A 264 -13.47 3.16 -37.33
CA VAL A 264 -12.22 3.25 -38.12
C VAL A 264 -12.24 2.36 -39.37
N PRO A 265 -12.60 1.06 -39.30
CA PRO A 265 -12.66 0.22 -40.49
C PRO A 265 -13.69 0.71 -41.52
N PHE A 266 -14.81 1.26 -41.08
CA PHE A 266 -15.84 1.80 -41.98
C PHE A 266 -15.36 3.05 -42.71
N TRP A 267 -14.64 3.94 -42.03
CA TRP A 267 -14.01 5.09 -42.65
C TRP A 267 -13.00 4.68 -43.72
N LEU A 268 -12.12 3.72 -43.41
CA LEU A 268 -11.10 3.25 -44.36
C LEU A 268 -11.69 2.55 -45.59
N LEU A 269 -12.87 1.92 -45.46
CA LEU A 269 -13.56 1.25 -46.56
C LEU A 269 -14.40 2.22 -47.40
N LEU A 270 -15.11 3.15 -46.77
CA LEU A 270 -16.09 4.02 -47.44
C LEU A 270 -15.52 5.36 -47.89
N ARG A 271 -14.44 5.84 -47.26
CA ARG A 271 -13.78 7.13 -47.54
C ARG A 271 -12.26 7.01 -47.46
N PRO A 272 -11.63 6.26 -48.39
CA PRO A 272 -10.17 6.11 -48.42
C PRO A 272 -9.43 7.44 -48.57
N GLU A 273 -10.06 8.48 -49.11
CA GLU A 273 -9.51 9.84 -49.20
C GLU A 273 -9.20 10.49 -47.84
N ASP A 274 -9.90 10.10 -46.78
CA ASP A 274 -9.70 10.60 -45.41
C ASP A 274 -8.74 9.70 -44.60
N ALA A 275 -8.12 8.68 -45.22
CA ALA A 275 -7.39 7.62 -44.52
C ALA A 275 -6.28 8.14 -43.58
N GLU A 276 -5.53 9.17 -43.98
CA GLU A 276 -4.46 9.73 -43.14
C GLU A 276 -5.01 10.31 -41.83
N ALA A 277 -6.09 11.09 -41.91
CA ALA A 277 -6.74 11.67 -40.74
C ALA A 277 -7.35 10.58 -39.85
N VAL A 278 -7.95 9.55 -40.45
CA VAL A 278 -8.53 8.39 -39.75
C VAL A 278 -7.46 7.63 -38.99
N ILE A 279 -6.31 7.37 -39.61
CA ILE A 279 -5.19 6.66 -38.97
C ILE A 279 -4.63 7.48 -37.80
N ILE A 280 -4.38 8.77 -37.99
CA ILE A 280 -3.84 9.63 -36.93
C ILE A 280 -4.80 9.69 -35.73
N ASN A 281 -6.08 9.97 -35.97
CA ASN A 281 -7.09 10.02 -34.90
C ASN A 281 -7.29 8.66 -34.24
N GLY A 282 -7.26 7.56 -35.01
CA GLY A 282 -7.33 6.20 -34.49
C GLY A 282 -6.17 5.88 -33.55
N LEU A 283 -4.93 6.23 -33.92
CA LEU A 283 -3.75 6.07 -33.06
C LEU A 283 -3.89 6.87 -31.76
N TRP A 284 -4.34 8.12 -31.83
CA TRP A 284 -4.62 8.94 -30.64
C TRP A 284 -5.72 8.33 -29.76
N CYS A 285 -6.81 7.83 -30.35
CA CYS A 285 -7.88 7.15 -29.61
C CYS A 285 -7.38 5.88 -28.91
N ILE A 286 -6.54 5.06 -29.57
CA ILE A 286 -5.94 3.87 -28.94
C ILE A 286 -5.06 4.27 -27.75
N PHE A 287 -4.20 5.28 -27.94
CA PHE A 287 -3.33 5.79 -26.88
C PHE A 287 -4.15 6.35 -25.70
N ASN A 288 -5.15 7.18 -25.97
CA ASN A 288 -6.06 7.72 -24.95
C ASN A 288 -6.84 6.62 -24.24
N LEU A 289 -7.30 5.59 -24.95
CA LEU A 289 -8.02 4.46 -24.36
C LEU A 289 -7.12 3.72 -23.37
N LEU A 290 -5.85 3.49 -23.69
CA LEU A 290 -4.89 2.86 -22.78
C LEU A 290 -4.73 3.68 -21.48
N LEU A 291 -4.61 5.01 -21.58
CA LEU A 291 -4.49 5.89 -20.42
C LEU A 291 -5.79 5.95 -19.60
N LEU A 292 -6.95 6.04 -20.26
CA LEU A 292 -8.27 6.05 -19.64
C LEU A 292 -8.57 4.75 -18.91
N LEU A 293 -8.25 3.60 -19.50
CA LEU A 293 -8.43 2.31 -18.85
C LEU A 293 -7.55 2.21 -17.59
N ALA A 294 -6.29 2.63 -17.66
CA ALA A 294 -5.43 2.68 -16.48
C ALA A 294 -5.99 3.62 -15.39
N ALA A 295 -6.51 4.79 -15.76
CA ALA A 295 -7.16 5.72 -14.84
C ALA A 295 -8.44 5.13 -14.20
N ILE A 296 -9.29 4.45 -14.99
CA ILE A 296 -10.49 3.77 -14.49
C ILE A 296 -10.14 2.64 -13.53
N LEU A 297 -9.06 1.90 -13.78
CA LEU A 297 -8.59 0.83 -12.90
C LEU A 297 -8.13 1.36 -11.52
N VAL A 298 -7.77 2.63 -11.40
CA VAL A 298 -7.50 3.24 -10.07
C VAL A 298 -8.76 3.26 -9.21
N ALA A 299 -9.96 3.26 -9.80
CA ALA A 299 -11.22 3.16 -9.05
C ALA A 299 -11.55 1.72 -8.58
N LEU A 300 -10.79 0.71 -9.04
CA LEU A 300 -10.91 -0.67 -8.57
C LEU A 300 -10.10 -0.86 -7.30
N GLU A 301 -10.74 -0.69 -6.14
CA GLU A 301 -10.09 -0.80 -4.84
C GLU A 301 -9.64 -2.23 -4.53
N GLN A 302 -8.36 -2.38 -4.19
CA GLN A 302 -7.81 -3.66 -3.75
C GLN A 302 -7.99 -3.85 -2.24
N PRO A 303 -8.22 -5.09 -1.77
CA PRO A 303 -8.34 -5.37 -0.34
C PRO A 303 -7.09 -4.93 0.46
N GLN A 304 -7.32 -4.28 1.59
CA GLN A 304 -6.33 -3.99 2.62
C GLN A 304 -6.74 -4.67 3.93
N LEU A 305 -6.07 -5.79 4.23
CA LEU A 305 -6.38 -6.60 5.41
C LEU A 305 -5.66 -6.13 6.68
N ARG A 306 -4.61 -5.32 6.53
CA ARG A 306 -3.82 -4.83 7.67
C ARG A 306 -4.50 -3.62 8.30
N VAL A 307 -4.64 -3.65 9.62
CA VAL A 307 -5.13 -2.51 10.41
C VAL A 307 -4.09 -1.39 10.46
N ALA A 308 -2.81 -1.73 10.64
CA ALA A 308 -1.71 -0.78 10.63
C ALA A 308 -0.77 -1.02 9.44
N HIS A 309 -0.36 0.06 8.80
CA HIS A 309 0.64 0.02 7.74
C HIS A 309 2.02 -0.31 8.30
N ARG A 310 2.71 -1.26 7.66
CA ARG A 310 4.08 -1.65 8.05
C ARG A 310 5.10 -0.87 7.23
N LEU A 311 6.05 -0.25 7.91
CA LEU A 311 7.17 0.45 7.30
C LEU A 311 8.35 -0.52 7.08
N PRO A 312 9.04 -0.46 5.93
CA PRO A 312 10.27 -1.20 5.71
C PRO A 312 11.41 -0.54 6.51
N ARG A 313 11.57 -0.91 7.78
CA ARG A 313 12.61 -0.38 8.68
C ARG A 313 13.53 -1.50 9.12
N ARG A 314 14.84 -1.19 9.14
CA ARG A 314 15.91 -2.08 9.60
C ARG A 314 16.43 -1.64 10.96
N LEU A 315 15.67 -1.96 12.00
CA LEU A 315 15.99 -1.67 13.39
C LEU A 315 16.68 -2.88 14.01
N GLY A 316 17.62 -2.63 14.92
CA GLY A 316 18.18 -3.69 15.76
C GLY A 316 17.07 -4.30 16.60
N ALA A 317 16.97 -5.63 16.61
CA ALA A 317 15.96 -6.34 17.37
C ALA A 317 16.63 -7.41 18.23
N ILE A 318 16.23 -7.47 19.49
CA ILE A 318 16.65 -8.52 20.42
C ILE A 318 15.39 -9.22 20.89
N VAL A 319 15.32 -10.52 20.65
CA VAL A 319 14.20 -11.37 21.06
C VAL A 319 14.64 -12.11 22.31
N HIS A 320 13.92 -11.89 23.41
CA HIS A 320 14.16 -12.50 24.70
C HIS A 320 13.12 -13.59 24.97
N SER A 321 13.61 -14.76 25.36
CA SER A 321 12.87 -15.86 25.97
C SER A 321 13.52 -16.19 27.31
N LEU A 322 12.76 -16.81 28.22
CA LEU A 322 13.15 -17.08 29.62
C LEU A 322 14.62 -17.51 29.81
N ASP A 323 15.16 -18.33 28.89
CA ASP A 323 16.52 -18.86 28.98
C ASP A 323 17.42 -18.52 27.77
N GLN A 324 16.92 -17.81 26.76
CA GLN A 324 17.64 -17.58 25.49
C GLN A 324 17.37 -16.20 24.90
N THR A 325 18.41 -15.62 24.28
CA THR A 325 18.33 -14.34 23.59
C THR A 325 18.82 -14.49 22.16
N TRP A 326 18.02 -14.01 21.21
CA TRP A 326 18.40 -13.99 19.80
C TRP A 326 18.51 -12.55 19.32
N SER A 327 19.64 -12.24 18.67
CA SER A 327 19.80 -10.97 17.98
C SER A 327 19.31 -11.07 16.53
N GLY A 328 18.75 -9.98 16.05
CA GLY A 328 18.20 -9.89 14.71
C GLY A 328 18.01 -8.45 14.25
N THR A 329 17.34 -8.31 13.12
CA THR A 329 17.02 -7.02 12.53
C THR A 329 15.61 -7.05 11.97
N THR A 330 14.84 -5.98 12.16
CA THR A 330 13.52 -5.89 11.55
C THR A 330 13.63 -5.78 10.03
N ILE A 331 12.72 -6.43 9.31
CA ILE A 331 12.52 -6.24 7.87
C ILE A 331 11.44 -5.18 7.66
N ASN A 332 10.38 -5.26 8.46
CA ASN A 332 9.32 -4.26 8.53
C ASN A 332 8.72 -4.20 9.93
N ILE A 333 8.10 -3.06 10.26
CA ILE A 333 7.51 -2.80 11.56
C ILE A 333 6.28 -1.88 11.44
N SER A 334 5.29 -2.08 12.29
CA SER A 334 4.17 -1.17 12.55
C SER A 334 4.01 -0.97 14.06
N GLU A 335 3.06 -0.12 14.45
CA GLU A 335 2.65 0.06 15.86
C GLU A 335 2.03 -1.21 16.47
N THR A 336 1.61 -2.17 15.64
CA THR A 336 0.92 -3.39 16.06
C THR A 336 1.79 -4.64 16.01
N GLY A 337 2.96 -4.61 15.37
CA GLY A 337 3.80 -5.79 15.21
C GLY A 337 4.98 -5.59 14.27
N ALA A 338 5.79 -6.64 14.10
CA ALA A 338 7.00 -6.59 13.29
C ALA A 338 7.24 -7.88 12.50
N LEU A 339 8.09 -7.80 11.48
CA LEU A 339 8.74 -8.95 10.87
C LEU A 339 10.23 -8.84 11.16
N ILE A 340 10.79 -9.83 11.86
CA ILE A 340 12.16 -9.81 12.38
C ILE A 340 12.95 -10.94 11.75
N ALA A 341 14.10 -10.64 11.16
CA ALA A 341 15.08 -11.64 10.75
C ALA A 341 16.02 -11.93 11.92
N VAL A 342 16.00 -13.16 12.42
CA VAL A 342 16.87 -13.61 13.53
C VAL A 342 17.73 -14.77 13.08
N ASN A 343 18.94 -14.87 13.63
CA ASN A 343 19.80 -16.04 13.46
C ASN A 343 19.45 -17.09 14.52
N SER A 344 18.45 -17.92 14.26
CA SER A 344 17.95 -18.93 15.20
C SER A 344 17.46 -20.18 14.48
N SER A 345 17.67 -21.34 15.12
CA SER A 345 16.94 -22.58 14.85
C SER A 345 15.49 -22.48 15.35
N LEU A 346 14.58 -23.29 14.80
CA LEU A 346 13.11 -23.19 14.92
C LEU A 346 12.49 -23.38 16.32
N ASN A 347 13.27 -23.41 17.40
CA ASN A 347 12.79 -23.65 18.76
C ASN A 347 12.52 -22.33 19.51
N LEU A 348 11.47 -21.60 19.11
CA LEU A 348 11.06 -20.35 19.77
C LEU A 348 9.73 -20.54 20.51
N PRO A 349 9.53 -19.94 21.69
CA PRO A 349 8.23 -19.95 22.37
C PRO A 349 7.19 -19.09 21.62
N GLU A 350 5.90 -19.29 21.90
CA GLU A 350 4.82 -18.54 21.24
C GLU A 350 4.78 -17.06 21.67
N GLU A 351 5.19 -16.76 22.91
CA GLU A 351 5.27 -15.41 23.47
C GLU A 351 6.72 -15.10 23.84
N VAL A 352 7.19 -13.94 23.41
CA VAL A 352 8.56 -13.46 23.59
C VAL A 352 8.53 -11.99 23.97
N GLU A 353 9.57 -11.52 24.66
CA GLU A 353 9.81 -10.10 24.77
C GLU A 353 10.68 -9.65 23.59
N VAL A 354 10.28 -8.58 22.93
CA VAL A 354 11.02 -7.99 21.81
C VAL A 354 11.50 -6.62 22.23
N GLU A 355 12.82 -6.47 22.26
CA GLU A 355 13.49 -5.20 22.45
C GLU A 355 13.92 -4.66 21.08
N LEU A 356 13.37 -3.50 20.72
CA LEU A 356 13.70 -2.78 19.50
C LEU A 356 14.63 -1.62 19.82
N VAL A 357 15.71 -1.51 19.05
CA VAL A 357 16.74 -0.49 19.23
C VAL A 357 16.71 0.46 18.03
N GLY A 358 16.33 1.70 18.28
CA GLY A 358 16.36 2.81 17.33
C GLY A 358 17.63 3.65 17.44
N ASP A 359 17.67 4.73 16.66
CA ASP A 359 18.78 5.69 16.69
C ASP A 359 18.97 6.34 18.07
N PHE A 360 20.20 6.78 18.34
CA PHE A 360 20.59 7.46 19.59
C PHE A 360 20.31 6.65 20.86
N GLY A 361 20.26 5.31 20.76
CA GLY A 361 20.08 4.41 21.90
C GLY A 361 18.65 4.35 22.44
N LYS A 362 17.65 4.87 21.71
CA LYS A 362 16.24 4.71 22.08
C LYS A 362 15.83 3.25 21.95
N ARG A 363 15.10 2.76 22.95
CA ARG A 363 14.69 1.36 23.06
C ARG A 363 13.20 1.27 23.35
N ALA A 364 12.56 0.26 22.78
CA ALA A 364 11.19 -0.12 23.09
C ALA A 364 11.15 -1.61 23.41
N LEU A 365 10.76 -1.96 24.64
CA LEU A 365 10.59 -3.34 25.09
C LEU A 365 9.09 -3.67 25.11
N LEU A 366 8.70 -4.69 24.33
CA LEU A 366 7.31 -5.04 24.06
C LEU A 366 7.13 -6.55 24.25
N GLU A 367 6.04 -6.95 24.89
CA GLU A 367 5.58 -8.33 24.82
C GLU A 367 5.01 -8.59 23.42
N ALA A 368 5.41 -9.70 22.80
CA ALA A 368 5.03 -10.04 21.45
C ALA A 368 4.66 -11.51 21.30
N ARG A 369 3.63 -11.79 20.50
CA ARG A 369 3.22 -13.14 20.12
C ARG A 369 3.75 -13.48 18.74
N ILE A 370 4.41 -14.62 18.59
CA ILE A 370 4.88 -15.12 17.30
C ILE A 370 3.71 -15.73 16.53
N ILE A 371 3.38 -15.14 15.38
CA ILE A 371 2.29 -15.59 14.51
C ILE A 371 2.81 -16.59 13.48
N ARG A 372 4.04 -16.38 13.00
CA ARG A 372 4.65 -17.19 11.95
C ARG A 372 6.16 -17.15 12.04
N ALA A 373 6.79 -18.31 11.99
CA ALA A 373 8.22 -18.45 11.73
C ALA A 373 8.43 -19.08 10.35
N THR A 374 9.25 -18.46 9.52
CA THR A 374 9.59 -18.98 8.19
C THR A 374 11.11 -19.08 8.10
N PRO A 375 11.67 -20.31 8.03
CA PRO A 375 13.10 -20.46 7.78
C PRO A 375 13.44 -19.92 6.39
N VAL A 376 14.56 -19.22 6.29
CA VAL A 376 15.18 -18.71 5.07
C VAL A 376 16.52 -19.43 4.91
N GLU A 377 17.13 -19.38 3.72
CA GLU A 377 18.43 -20.02 3.46
C GLU A 377 19.45 -19.75 4.58
N GLY A 378 20.07 -20.82 5.10
CA GLY A 378 21.01 -20.79 6.22
C GLY A 378 20.34 -20.92 7.60
N ASN A 379 20.92 -20.26 8.62
CA ASN A 379 20.39 -20.19 9.99
C ASN A 379 19.44 -18.99 10.22
N LEU A 380 19.00 -18.34 9.14
CA LEU A 380 18.15 -17.16 9.22
C LEU A 380 16.68 -17.55 9.28
N THR A 381 15.96 -17.08 10.29
CA THR A 381 14.51 -17.30 10.42
C THR A 381 13.79 -15.96 10.42
N HIS A 382 12.74 -15.83 9.60
CA HIS A 382 11.84 -14.69 9.62
C HIS A 382 10.70 -14.93 10.61
N LEU A 383 10.64 -14.12 11.66
CA LEU A 383 9.62 -14.13 12.70
C LEU A 383 8.63 -13.00 12.50
N ALA A 384 7.38 -13.33 12.20
CA ALA A 384 6.28 -12.40 12.24
C ALA A 384 5.70 -12.38 13.66
N VAL A 385 5.73 -11.21 14.28
CA VAL A 385 5.24 -11.00 15.65
C VAL A 385 4.15 -9.93 15.68
N ASP A 386 3.17 -10.09 16.56
CA ASP A 386 2.18 -9.07 16.94
C ASP A 386 2.43 -8.65 18.38
N PHE A 387 2.37 -7.34 18.66
CA PHE A 387 2.55 -6.82 20.02
C PHE A 387 1.29 -7.06 20.84
N VAL A 388 1.48 -7.56 22.07
CA VAL A 388 0.40 -7.93 22.98
C VAL A 388 0.12 -6.74 23.90
N GLU A 389 -1.04 -6.10 23.71
CA GLU A 389 -1.59 -5.05 24.59
C GLU A 389 -0.55 -4.04 25.12
N PRO A 390 0.22 -3.36 24.24
CA PRO A 390 1.27 -2.44 24.68
C PRO A 390 0.69 -1.29 25.50
N THR A 391 1.36 -0.97 26.60
CA THR A 391 1.04 0.21 27.43
C THR A 391 1.32 1.52 26.67
N GLN A 392 0.70 2.63 27.10
CA GLN A 392 0.95 3.94 26.46
C GLN A 392 2.43 4.33 26.45
N THR A 393 3.16 4.07 27.54
CA THR A 393 4.60 4.34 27.62
C THR A 393 5.39 3.49 26.61
N GLN A 394 5.00 2.23 26.40
CA GLN A 394 5.62 1.38 25.39
C GLN A 394 5.31 1.87 23.97
N LEU A 395 4.08 2.35 23.72
CA LEU A 395 3.70 2.97 22.45
C LEU A 395 4.48 4.25 22.16
N ASP A 396 4.67 5.12 23.16
CA ASP A 396 5.45 6.35 23.01
C ASP A 396 6.92 6.04 22.68
N ASN A 397 7.52 5.05 23.38
CA ASN A 397 8.86 4.57 23.09
C ASN A 397 8.95 3.93 21.71
N LEU A 398 7.96 3.14 21.32
CA LEU A 398 7.87 2.53 19.99
C LEU A 398 7.76 3.59 18.90
N ALA A 399 6.96 4.63 19.09
CA ALA A 399 6.84 5.74 18.16
C ALA A 399 8.19 6.47 17.99
N LEU A 400 8.93 6.70 19.09
CA LEU A 400 10.28 7.25 19.01
C LEU A 400 11.22 6.35 18.20
N VAL A 401 11.19 5.04 18.43
CA VAL A 401 12.02 4.06 17.72
C VAL A 401 11.67 3.97 16.23
N ILE A 402 10.38 3.95 15.86
CA ILE A 402 9.93 3.82 14.48
C ILE A 402 10.15 5.10 13.68
N TYR A 403 9.79 6.26 14.25
CA TYR A 403 9.66 7.51 13.49
C TYR A 403 10.84 8.46 13.66
N SER A 404 11.72 8.28 14.66
CA SER A 404 12.84 9.20 14.91
C SER A 404 14.19 8.75 14.33
N ASP A 405 14.25 7.59 13.67
CA ASP A 405 15.50 7.10 13.06
C ASP A 405 15.82 7.88 11.78
N VAL A 406 16.69 8.87 11.96
CA VAL A 406 17.13 9.85 10.98
C VAL A 406 17.92 9.17 9.88
N LYS A 407 18.75 8.17 10.22
CA LYS A 407 19.64 7.53 9.26
C LYS A 407 18.84 6.88 8.13
N GLU A 408 17.83 6.08 8.47
CA GLU A 408 16.99 5.40 7.49
C GLU A 408 15.98 6.35 6.82
N TRP A 409 15.52 7.43 7.48
CA TRP A 409 14.67 8.43 6.82
C TRP A 409 15.43 9.29 5.80
N TYR A 410 16.67 9.65 6.09
CA TYR A 410 17.48 10.53 5.23
C TYR A 410 18.23 9.76 4.13
N SER A 411 18.42 8.45 4.29
CA SER A 411 19.10 7.59 3.30
C SER A 411 18.21 7.10 2.17
N GLN A 412 16.89 7.36 2.24
CA GLN A 412 15.93 6.87 1.24
C GLN A 412 16.28 7.39 -0.15
N LYS A 413 16.64 6.46 -1.03
CA LYS A 413 16.86 6.71 -2.46
C LYS A 413 15.89 5.86 -3.25
N ARG A 414 15.35 6.43 -4.32
CA ARG A 414 14.56 5.65 -5.27
C ARG A 414 15.49 4.71 -6.02
N GLN A 415 15.07 3.45 -6.14
CA GLN A 415 15.83 2.43 -6.87
C GLN A 415 15.54 2.51 -8.37
N ASP A 416 14.27 2.74 -8.72
CA ASP A 416 13.82 2.85 -10.10
C ASP A 416 13.94 4.27 -10.65
N VAL A 417 14.41 4.40 -11.89
CA VAL A 417 14.45 5.67 -12.63
C VAL A 417 13.63 5.49 -13.89
N ASP A 418 12.94 6.56 -14.31
CA ASP A 418 12.10 6.52 -15.50
C ASP A 418 12.87 6.04 -16.73
N ARG A 419 12.18 5.27 -17.55
CA ARG A 419 12.59 4.88 -18.90
C ARG A 419 11.32 4.91 -19.75
N PRO A 420 11.12 5.90 -20.63
CA PRO A 420 9.81 6.16 -21.23
C PRO A 420 9.13 4.92 -21.85
N LEU A 421 9.89 4.13 -22.62
CA LEU A 421 9.37 2.90 -23.23
C LEU A 421 9.02 1.83 -22.18
N THR A 422 9.85 1.64 -21.16
CA THR A 422 9.58 0.69 -20.07
C THR A 422 8.38 1.15 -19.23
N SER A 423 8.21 2.45 -19.01
CA SER A 423 7.07 3.02 -18.31
C SER A 423 5.77 2.81 -19.09
N LEU A 424 5.78 2.93 -20.42
CA LEU A 424 4.63 2.61 -21.27
C LEU A 424 4.30 1.11 -21.24
N GLN A 425 5.30 0.23 -21.33
CA GLN A 425 5.12 -1.23 -21.20
C GLN A 425 4.56 -1.62 -19.82
N PHE A 426 5.09 -1.00 -18.77
CA PHE A 426 4.60 -1.21 -17.41
C PHE A 426 3.17 -0.69 -17.24
N LEU A 427 2.81 0.40 -17.92
CA LEU A 427 1.45 0.90 -17.94
C LEU A 427 0.49 -0.05 -18.65
N ALA A 428 0.87 -0.59 -19.81
CA ALA A 428 0.06 -1.53 -20.57
C ALA A 428 -0.29 -2.81 -19.78
N THR A 429 0.57 -3.19 -18.84
CA THR A 429 0.34 -4.34 -17.93
C THR A 429 -0.54 -4.00 -16.72
N SER A 430 -1.06 -2.78 -16.59
CA SER A 430 -1.94 -2.39 -15.47
C SER A 430 -3.23 -3.20 -15.42
N LEU A 431 -3.81 -3.55 -16.58
CA LEU A 431 -5.03 -4.36 -16.64
C LEU A 431 -4.82 -5.76 -16.07
N SER A 432 -3.78 -6.47 -16.51
CA SER A 432 -3.48 -7.82 -16.02
C SER A 432 -3.09 -7.82 -14.55
N ARG A 433 -2.34 -6.80 -14.09
CA ARG A 433 -2.01 -6.63 -12.68
C ARG A 433 -3.27 -6.37 -11.83
N ALA A 434 -4.02 -5.32 -12.12
CA ALA A 434 -5.14 -4.88 -11.29
C ALA A 434 -6.25 -5.95 -11.16
N LEU A 435 -6.42 -6.80 -12.18
CA LEU A 435 -7.41 -7.88 -12.16
C LEU A 435 -6.93 -9.16 -11.47
N GLN A 436 -5.62 -9.31 -11.21
CA GLN A 436 -5.06 -10.48 -10.54
C GLN A 436 -5.71 -10.71 -9.17
N GLU A 437 -6.13 -11.94 -8.86
CA GLU A 437 -6.79 -12.23 -7.59
C GLU A 437 -5.84 -12.02 -6.42
N PHE A 438 -6.33 -11.34 -5.38
CA PHE A 438 -5.56 -11.16 -4.15
C PHE A 438 -5.49 -12.50 -3.42
N GLN A 439 -4.32 -13.13 -3.46
CA GLN A 439 -4.02 -14.32 -2.66
C GLN A 439 -3.33 -13.86 -1.37
N PRO A 440 -4.01 -13.86 -0.20
CA PRO A 440 -3.31 -13.67 1.06
C PRO A 440 -2.25 -14.76 1.17
N ALA A 441 -1.08 -14.42 1.71
CA ALA A 441 0.00 -15.39 1.91
C ALA A 441 -0.58 -16.62 2.62
N SER A 442 -0.72 -17.72 1.87
CA SER A 442 -1.42 -18.92 2.30
C SER A 442 -0.78 -19.38 3.59
N GLY A 443 -1.55 -19.31 4.68
CA GLY A 443 -1.16 -19.86 5.95
C GLY A 443 -1.08 -21.38 5.83
N SER A 444 0.03 -21.91 5.30
CA SER A 444 0.69 -22.93 6.08
C SER A 444 1.10 -22.20 7.35
N PHE A 445 0.25 -22.29 8.36
CA PHE A 445 0.64 -21.98 9.71
C PHE A 445 1.78 -22.97 10.01
N ASN A 446 3.01 -22.63 9.61
CA ASN A 446 4.19 -23.08 10.33
C ASN A 446 4.09 -22.41 11.70
N ARG A 447 3.10 -22.89 12.49
CA ARG A 447 2.98 -22.65 13.92
C ARG A 447 4.34 -23.05 14.44
N VAL A 448 4.99 -22.15 15.15
CA VAL A 448 6.24 -22.47 15.80
C VAL A 448 5.93 -23.64 16.73
N ARG A 449 6.37 -24.82 16.31
CA ARG A 449 6.18 -26.06 17.05
C ARG A 449 7.55 -26.59 17.34
N LYS A 450 7.78 -26.90 18.60
CA LYS A 450 8.97 -27.58 19.05
C LYS A 450 8.90 -29.01 18.52
N SER A 451 9.94 -29.46 17.83
CA SER A 451 10.08 -30.89 17.52
C SER A 451 10.36 -31.62 18.84
N VAL A 452 9.57 -32.65 19.13
CA VAL A 452 9.70 -33.47 20.34
C VAL A 452 9.53 -34.93 19.94
N SER A 453 9.93 -35.85 20.82
CA SER A 453 9.73 -37.29 20.66
C SER A 453 9.14 -37.79 21.96
N VAL A 454 7.80 -37.86 22.02
CA VAL A 454 7.07 -38.20 23.26
C VAL A 454 5.97 -39.20 22.95
N ALA A 455 5.97 -40.31 23.69
CA ALA A 455 4.93 -41.32 23.59
C ALA A 455 3.58 -40.73 24.04
N ALA A 456 2.55 -40.95 23.23
CA ALA A 456 1.21 -40.47 23.48
C ALA A 456 0.15 -41.49 23.06
N GLN A 457 -1.06 -41.34 23.62
CA GLN A 457 -2.21 -42.15 23.25
C GLN A 457 -3.42 -41.26 23.00
N ILE A 458 -4.15 -41.55 21.92
CA ILE A 458 -5.44 -40.91 21.62
C ILE A 458 -6.57 -41.83 22.09
N TYR A 459 -7.49 -41.29 22.87
CA TYR A 459 -8.71 -41.96 23.30
C TYR A 459 -9.91 -41.44 22.50
N TRP A 460 -10.61 -42.34 21.82
CA TRP A 460 -11.85 -42.02 21.09
C TRP A 460 -12.77 -43.25 21.01
N GLU A 461 -14.06 -43.04 21.28
CA GLU A 461 -15.12 -44.08 21.25
C GLU A 461 -14.75 -45.40 21.96
N GLY A 462 -14.06 -45.32 23.11
CA GLY A 462 -13.69 -46.50 23.91
C GLY A 462 -12.39 -47.18 23.51
N ASN A 463 -11.72 -46.74 22.44
CA ASN A 463 -10.45 -47.29 21.96
C ASN A 463 -9.28 -46.35 22.25
N PHE A 464 -8.09 -46.93 22.47
CA PHE A 464 -6.83 -46.21 22.60
C PHE A 464 -5.94 -46.47 21.39
N TYR A 465 -5.41 -45.41 20.81
CA TYR A 465 -4.52 -45.46 19.66
C TYR A 465 -3.15 -44.90 20.06
N PRO A 466 -2.10 -45.74 20.13
CA PRO A 466 -0.76 -45.31 20.49
C PRO A 466 -0.05 -44.59 19.34
N GLY A 467 0.83 -43.67 19.68
CA GLY A 467 1.72 -43.00 18.73
C GLY A 467 2.72 -42.09 19.42
N GLU A 468 3.42 -41.31 18.62
CA GLU A 468 4.49 -40.43 19.05
C GLU A 468 4.18 -38.99 18.64
N VAL A 469 4.23 -38.05 19.59
CA VAL A 469 4.13 -36.62 19.27
C VAL A 469 5.47 -36.18 18.68
N THR A 470 5.47 -35.80 17.40
CA THR A 470 6.67 -35.36 16.68
C THR A 470 6.86 -33.85 16.71
N LYS A 471 5.77 -33.09 16.87
CA LYS A 471 5.80 -31.61 16.98
C LYS A 471 4.75 -31.12 17.96
N ILE A 472 5.09 -30.25 18.90
CA ILE A 472 4.17 -29.69 19.89
C ILE A 472 4.23 -28.16 19.91
N GLY A 473 3.06 -27.53 20.06
CA GLY A 473 2.92 -26.10 20.30
C GLY A 473 1.71 -25.82 21.21
N VAL A 474 1.53 -24.56 21.58
CA VAL A 474 0.50 -24.15 22.57
C VAL A 474 -0.94 -24.32 22.04
N ASN A 475 -1.12 -24.28 20.72
CA ASN A 475 -2.42 -24.39 20.05
C ASN A 475 -2.71 -25.78 19.48
N GLY A 476 -1.77 -26.73 19.59
CA GLY A 476 -1.93 -28.06 19.03
C GLY A 476 -0.58 -28.77 18.81
N LEU A 477 -0.65 -30.00 18.33
CA LEU A 477 0.51 -30.86 18.12
C LEU A 477 0.30 -31.77 16.90
N ARG A 478 1.40 -32.31 16.38
CA ARG A 478 1.45 -33.35 15.36
C ARG A 478 1.84 -34.64 16.05
N MET A 479 1.05 -35.67 15.86
CA MET A 479 1.27 -37.00 16.40
C MET A 479 1.29 -38.02 15.27
N GLU A 480 2.29 -38.88 15.24
CA GLU A 480 2.42 -39.99 14.30
C GLU A 480 1.99 -41.28 14.99
N LEU A 481 1.03 -41.98 14.41
CA LEU A 481 0.42 -43.17 15.00
C LEU A 481 1.08 -44.45 14.51
N ASP A 482 1.29 -45.37 15.44
CA ASP A 482 1.83 -46.69 15.17
C ASP A 482 0.71 -47.66 14.77
N GLY A 483 0.73 -48.06 13.50
CA GLY A 483 0.16 -49.33 13.08
C GLY A 483 -1.31 -49.37 12.61
N SER A 484 -1.65 -50.55 12.11
CA SER A 484 -2.80 -50.90 11.28
C SER A 484 -4.19 -50.76 11.91
N ALA A 485 -4.27 -50.45 13.22
CA ALA A 485 -5.53 -50.43 13.98
C ALA A 485 -6.40 -49.19 13.73
N ILE A 486 -5.84 -48.08 13.22
CA ILE A 486 -6.61 -46.84 13.02
C ILE A 486 -7.21 -46.70 11.62
N TYR A 487 -6.83 -47.54 10.65
CA TYR A 487 -7.29 -47.44 9.26
C TYR A 487 -8.83 -47.48 9.09
N PRO A 488 -9.60 -48.31 9.82
CA PRO A 488 -11.06 -48.30 9.73
C PRO A 488 -11.67 -46.98 10.23
N THR A 489 -10.98 -46.31 11.14
CA THR A 489 -11.40 -45.08 11.82
C THR A 489 -10.90 -43.81 11.11
N LEU A 490 -9.91 -43.95 10.23
CA LEU A 490 -9.22 -42.85 9.58
C LEU A 490 -10.15 -41.98 8.72
N GLU A 491 -11.04 -42.62 7.97
CA GLU A 491 -12.03 -41.93 7.12
C GLU A 491 -13.03 -41.13 7.97
N ARG A 492 -13.38 -41.61 9.17
CA ARG A 492 -14.21 -40.85 10.11
C ARG A 492 -13.45 -39.67 10.69
N PHE A 493 -12.17 -39.82 11.01
CA PHE A 493 -11.33 -38.69 11.47
C PHE A 493 -11.18 -37.61 10.38
N LYS A 494 -11.08 -38.00 9.11
CA LYS A 494 -11.04 -37.07 7.97
C LYS A 494 -12.36 -36.31 7.79
N GLN A 495 -13.50 -36.99 7.95
CA GLN A 495 -14.84 -36.41 7.70
C GLN A 495 -15.41 -35.62 8.89
N GLU A 496 -15.32 -36.18 10.10
CA GLU A 496 -16.03 -35.67 11.28
C GLU A 496 -15.18 -34.77 12.17
N LYS A 497 -13.85 -34.82 12.05
CA LYS A 497 -12.90 -34.03 12.85
C LYS A 497 -13.23 -34.03 14.36
N PRO A 498 -13.31 -35.21 14.99
CA PRO A 498 -13.86 -35.34 16.32
C PRO A 498 -12.97 -34.74 17.42
N LEU A 499 -13.60 -34.46 18.56
CA LEU A 499 -12.91 -34.23 19.83
C LEU A 499 -12.41 -35.56 20.40
N VAL A 500 -11.12 -35.61 20.70
CA VAL A 500 -10.40 -36.78 21.20
C VAL A 500 -9.71 -36.48 22.52
N GLY A 501 -9.64 -37.47 23.40
CA GLY A 501 -8.78 -37.41 24.59
C GLY A 501 -7.34 -37.67 24.18
N LEU A 502 -6.40 -36.86 24.64
CA LEU A 502 -4.97 -37.05 24.40
C LEU A 502 -4.28 -37.31 25.74
N LEU A 503 -3.50 -38.37 25.80
CA LEU A 503 -2.67 -38.75 26.94
C LEU A 503 -1.20 -38.60 26.56
N LEU A 504 -0.46 -37.73 27.25
CA LEU A 504 0.99 -37.58 27.08
C LEU A 504 1.71 -38.35 28.19
N ILE A 505 2.66 -39.21 27.80
CA ILE A 505 3.46 -40.03 28.72
C ILE A 505 4.86 -39.41 28.76
N GLN A 506 5.18 -38.68 29.84
CA GLN A 506 6.44 -37.94 29.96
C GLN A 506 7.63 -38.80 30.36
N ASP A 507 7.43 -39.85 31.17
CA ASP A 507 8.51 -40.73 31.62
C ASP A 507 7.96 -42.06 32.14
N ALA A 508 8.71 -43.16 32.01
CA ALA A 508 8.29 -44.50 32.48
C ALA A 508 8.18 -44.60 34.02
N THR A 509 8.61 -43.56 34.74
CA THR A 509 8.72 -43.49 36.19
C THR A 509 7.65 -42.61 36.86
N GLU A 510 6.85 -41.85 36.10
CA GLU A 510 5.71 -41.08 36.64
C GLU A 510 4.37 -41.81 36.40
N PRO A 511 3.57 -42.08 37.45
CA PRO A 511 2.44 -43.01 37.36
C PRO A 511 1.13 -42.41 36.79
N LEU A 512 1.10 -41.14 36.39
CA LEU A 512 -0.13 -40.47 35.94
C LEU A 512 0.09 -39.69 34.62
N PRO A 513 -0.41 -40.19 33.48
CA PRO A 513 -0.29 -39.49 32.20
C PRO A 513 -1.09 -38.18 32.21
N GLU A 514 -0.51 -37.11 31.65
CA GLU A 514 -1.20 -35.84 31.51
C GLU A 514 -2.31 -35.95 30.45
N ARG A 515 -3.52 -35.52 30.83
CA ARG A 515 -4.73 -35.63 30.02
C ARG A 515 -5.10 -34.29 29.41
N PHE A 516 -5.20 -34.27 28.09
CA PHE A 516 -5.66 -33.14 27.29
C PHE A 516 -6.90 -33.51 26.48
N LEU A 517 -7.66 -32.50 26.09
CA LEU A 517 -8.72 -32.62 25.11
C LEU A 517 -8.25 -31.92 23.84
N SER A 518 -8.30 -32.60 22.70
CA SER A 518 -7.84 -32.09 21.41
C SER A 518 -8.87 -32.38 20.32
N GLU A 519 -8.89 -31.58 19.26
CA GLU A 519 -9.73 -31.76 18.08
C GLU A 519 -8.85 -32.19 16.90
N VAL A 520 -9.28 -33.17 16.12
CA VAL A 520 -8.54 -33.61 14.92
C VAL A 520 -8.72 -32.58 13.81
N ALA A 521 -7.65 -31.85 13.47
CA ALA A 521 -7.68 -30.79 12.47
C ALA A 521 -7.45 -31.31 11.04
N ALA A 522 -6.52 -32.25 10.89
CA ALA A 522 -6.14 -32.87 9.63
C ALA A 522 -5.53 -34.27 9.87
N VAL A 523 -5.59 -35.10 8.83
CA VAL A 523 -5.00 -36.45 8.80
C VAL A 523 -4.14 -36.55 7.54
N GLU A 524 -2.87 -36.93 7.69
CA GLU A 524 -1.89 -37.05 6.62
C GLU A 524 -1.32 -38.48 6.62
N GLU A 525 -1.49 -39.20 5.51
CA GLU A 525 -0.90 -40.54 5.34
C GLU A 525 0.56 -40.38 4.89
N LEU A 526 1.50 -40.94 5.66
CA LEU A 526 2.93 -40.86 5.35
C LEU A 526 3.33 -41.96 4.36
N PRO A 527 4.31 -41.71 3.47
CA PRO A 527 4.83 -42.72 2.56
C PRO A 527 5.43 -43.91 3.34
N PRO A 528 5.29 -45.15 2.86
CA PRO A 528 5.77 -46.34 3.56
C PRO A 528 7.30 -46.30 3.71
N LEU A 529 7.79 -46.55 4.94
CA LEU A 529 9.21 -46.72 5.22
C LEU A 529 9.66 -48.10 4.73
N GLU A 530 10.59 -48.14 3.77
CA GLU A 530 11.25 -49.38 3.34
C GLU A 530 12.26 -49.82 4.42
N SER A 531 11.80 -50.60 5.39
CA SER A 531 12.67 -51.42 6.23
C SER A 531 12.14 -52.86 6.24
N SER A 532 13.06 -53.82 6.14
CA SER A 532 12.81 -55.26 6.00
C SER A 532 11.71 -55.82 6.93
N GLY A 533 10.51 -56.03 6.39
CA GLY A 533 9.30 -56.46 7.11
C GLY A 533 8.07 -55.74 6.54
N GLU A 534 6.84 -56.23 6.82
CA GLU A 534 5.59 -55.68 6.26
C GLU A 534 5.53 -54.13 6.21
N PRO A 535 4.94 -53.52 5.16
CA PRO A 535 4.90 -52.07 5.02
C PRO A 535 4.10 -51.43 6.17
N ILE A 536 4.81 -50.89 7.16
CA ILE A 536 4.20 -50.10 8.22
C ILE A 536 3.83 -48.75 7.62
N ARG A 537 2.55 -48.57 7.32
CA ARG A 537 2.00 -47.27 6.95
C ARG A 537 1.78 -46.45 8.23
N THR A 538 2.58 -45.43 8.45
CA THR A 538 2.44 -44.47 9.54
C THR A 538 1.45 -43.38 9.16
N THR A 539 0.56 -42.99 10.07
CA THR A 539 -0.38 -41.87 9.82
C THR A 539 -0.08 -40.71 10.76
N ALA A 540 0.08 -39.50 10.22
CA ALA A 540 0.24 -38.29 11.00
C ALA A 540 -1.12 -37.62 11.24
N LEU A 541 -1.46 -37.41 12.51
CA LEU A 541 -2.60 -36.61 12.95
C LEU A 541 -2.17 -35.22 13.38
N GLU A 542 -2.90 -34.25 12.87
CA GLU A 542 -2.80 -32.87 13.30
C GLU A 542 -3.88 -32.59 14.35
N LEU A 543 -3.47 -32.34 15.59
CA LEU A 543 -4.35 -32.09 16.72
C LEU A 543 -4.36 -30.61 17.09
N LYS A 544 -5.52 -30.06 17.45
CA LYS A 544 -5.71 -28.67 17.89
C LYS A 544 -6.35 -28.63 19.27
N PHE A 545 -5.87 -27.78 20.18
CA PHE A 545 -6.51 -27.60 21.47
C PHE A 545 -7.76 -26.69 21.35
N PRO A 546 -8.92 -27.05 21.95
CA PRO A 546 -10.14 -26.24 21.88
C PRO A 546 -9.98 -24.85 22.52
N GLU A 547 -10.43 -23.80 21.82
CA GLU A 547 -10.35 -22.39 22.29
C GLU A 547 -11.02 -22.18 23.68
N LYS A 548 -12.08 -22.93 23.99
CA LYS A 548 -12.78 -22.83 25.29
C LYS A 548 -11.96 -23.31 26.50
N LEU A 549 -10.96 -24.16 26.28
CA LEU A 549 -10.13 -24.77 27.34
C LEU A 549 -8.71 -24.21 27.39
N LYS A 550 -8.40 -23.25 26.50
CA LYS A 550 -7.08 -22.67 26.28
C LYS A 550 -6.44 -22.18 27.59
N ARG A 551 -7.16 -21.43 28.42
CA ARG A 551 -6.62 -20.88 29.69
C ARG A 551 -6.21 -21.95 30.71
N GLN A 552 -6.92 -23.09 30.76
CA GLN A 552 -6.59 -24.18 31.70
C GLN A 552 -5.43 -25.03 31.19
N HIS A 553 -5.38 -25.27 29.88
CA HIS A 553 -4.36 -26.13 29.28
C HIS A 553 -3.04 -25.40 29.01
N ILE A 554 -3.05 -24.08 28.72
CA ILE A 554 -1.83 -23.30 28.43
C ILE A 554 -0.78 -23.44 29.52
N ARG A 555 -1.16 -23.40 30.80
CA ARG A 555 -0.19 -23.48 31.91
C ARG A 555 0.50 -24.85 31.95
N ARG A 556 -0.26 -25.93 31.76
CA ARG A 556 0.27 -27.31 31.70
C ARG A 556 1.08 -27.56 30.43
N ILE A 557 0.60 -27.08 29.29
CA ILE A 557 1.33 -27.17 28.01
C ILE A 557 2.65 -26.38 28.07
N LYS A 558 2.67 -25.18 28.67
CA LYS A 558 3.91 -24.43 28.90
C LYS A 558 4.87 -25.18 29.83
N GLN A 559 4.37 -25.85 30.88
CA GLN A 559 5.19 -26.71 31.75
C GLN A 559 5.76 -27.93 31.00
N LEU A 560 4.95 -28.63 30.21
CA LEU A 560 5.37 -29.74 29.33
C LEU A 560 6.43 -29.30 28.31
N LEU A 561 6.20 -28.18 27.61
CA LEU A 561 7.13 -27.64 26.62
C LEU A 561 8.50 -27.30 27.23
N ASN A 562 8.52 -26.87 28.50
CA ASN A 562 9.74 -26.58 29.25
C ASN A 562 10.41 -27.84 29.80
N ALA A 563 9.65 -28.89 30.14
CA ALA A 563 10.18 -30.15 30.68
C ALA A 563 10.75 -31.08 29.60
N MET A 564 10.20 -31.05 28.38
CA MET A 564 10.68 -31.83 27.24
C MET A 564 11.89 -31.15 26.62
N HIS A 565 13.12 -31.62 26.88
CA HIS A 565 14.34 -31.07 26.27
C HIS A 565 14.68 -31.69 24.93
#